data_AF-A0A3A1XM47-F1
#
_entry.id   AF-A0A3A1XM47-F1
#
_cell.length_a   1.000
_cell.length_b   1.000
_cell.length_c   1.000
_cell.angle_alpha   90.00
_cell.angle_beta   90.00
_cell.angle_gamma   90.00
#
_symmetry.space_group_name_H-M   'P 1'
#
loop_
_entity.id
_entity.type
_entity.pdbx_description
1 polymer ?
#
loop_
_entity_poly.entity_id
_entity_poly.type
_entity_poly.pdbx_seq_one_letter_code
_entity_poly.pdbx_strand_id
1 'polypeptide(L)'
;MFRLESSELTRFLTTLNKTARVKDEQVEKIVAHAALNVKKAVKADLAKSKYWYFRKTPITYEIEKKFHEVTATVAPSKGRPGSVINFAFFGSKRGGGTHKFYEYAQPEFDTMIEEMRKVGVEI
;
A
#
# COMPACT_ATOMS: atom_id res chain seq x y z
N MET A 1 -1.22 22.27 44.54
CA MET A 1 -2.57 22.03 43.98
C MET A 1 -2.46 22.19 42.47
N PHE A 2 -2.67 21.14 41.69
CA PHE A 2 -2.76 21.25 40.23
C PHE A 2 -4.18 21.69 39.88
N ARG A 3 -4.32 22.87 39.26
CA ARG A 3 -5.58 23.35 38.67
C ARG A 3 -5.42 23.26 37.17
N LEU A 4 -6.33 22.54 36.52
CA LEU A 4 -6.36 22.39 35.07
C LEU A 4 -7.63 23.08 34.61
N GLU A 5 -7.47 24.21 33.91
CA GLU A 5 -8.63 24.99 33.45
C GLU A 5 -9.29 24.29 32.26
N SER A 6 -10.62 24.31 32.20
CA SER A 6 -11.40 23.65 31.12
C SER A 6 -11.00 24.15 29.72
N SER A 7 -10.58 25.42 29.63
CA SER A 7 -10.08 26.03 28.40
C SER A 7 -8.73 25.46 27.95
N GLU A 8 -7.83 25.12 28.88
CA GLU A 8 -6.54 24.48 28.57
C GLU A 8 -6.74 23.04 28.11
N LEU A 9 -7.65 22.30 28.75
CA LEU A 9 -8.03 20.96 28.33
C LEU A 9 -8.62 20.95 26.91
N THR A 10 -9.49 21.92 26.60
CA THR A 10 -10.10 22.06 25.26
C THR A 10 -9.05 22.35 24.19
N ARG A 11 -8.08 23.25 24.47
CA ARG A 11 -6.98 23.56 23.56
C ARG A 11 -6.09 22.35 23.33
N PHE A 12 -5.77 21.62 24.39
CA PHE A 12 -4.99 20.38 24.30
C PHE A 12 -5.69 19.33 23.44
N LEU A 13 -6.98 19.07 23.66
CA LEU A 13 -7.78 18.15 22.85
C LEU A 13 -7.83 18.57 21.37
N THR A 14 -7.96 19.87 21.10
CA THR A 14 -7.98 20.41 19.74
C THR A 14 -6.63 20.18 19.03
N THR A 15 -5.52 20.46 19.73
CA THR A 15 -4.17 20.22 19.21
C THR A 15 -3.95 18.73 18.96
N LEU A 16 -4.31 17.86 19.91
CA LEU A 16 -4.22 16.41 19.75
C LEU A 16 -5.01 15.92 18.53
N ASN A 17 -6.26 16.33 18.38
CA ASN A 17 -7.10 15.94 17.24
C ASN A 17 -6.51 16.40 15.90
N LYS A 18 -5.96 17.62 15.86
CA LYS A 18 -5.30 18.15 14.66
C LYS A 18 -4.06 17.32 14.31
N THR A 19 -3.21 17.04 15.30
CA THR A 19 -2.00 16.23 15.10
C THR A 19 -2.34 14.80 14.66
N ALA A 20 -3.34 14.17 15.28
CA ALA A 20 -3.80 12.84 14.89
C ALA A 20 -4.28 12.80 13.44
N ARG A 21 -5.07 13.80 13.01
CA ARG A 21 -5.53 13.88 11.62
C ARG A 21 -4.40 14.05 10.62
N VAL A 22 -3.43 14.92 10.91
CA VAL A 22 -2.26 15.12 10.03
C VAL A 22 -1.48 13.80 9.88
N LYS A 23 -1.33 13.04 10.97
CA LYS A 23 -0.69 11.71 10.91
C LYS A 23 -1.45 10.74 10.05
N ASP A 24 -2.77 10.64 10.20
CA ASP A 24 -3.59 9.73 9.40
C ASP A 24 -3.46 10.03 7.90
N GLU A 25 -3.46 11.32 7.53
CA GLU A 25 -3.26 11.76 6.14
C GLU A 25 -1.85 11.45 5.62
N GLN A 26 -0.81 11.55 6.46
CA GLN A 26 0.57 11.17 6.08
C GLN A 26 0.73 9.66 5.93
N VAL A 27 0.21 8.87 6.87
CA VAL A 27 0.20 7.41 6.82
C VAL A 27 -0.50 6.94 5.54
N GLU A 28 -1.65 7.52 5.22
CA GLU A 28 -2.36 7.22 3.98
C GLU A 28 -1.50 7.47 2.74
N LYS A 29 -0.86 8.64 2.65
CA LYS A 29 0.00 8.98 1.51
C LYS A 29 1.14 7.98 1.35
N ILE A 30 1.78 7.60 2.45
CA ILE A 30 2.88 6.63 2.47
C ILE A 30 2.39 5.27 1.96
N VAL A 31 1.27 4.77 2.50
CA VAL A 31 0.69 3.48 2.11
C VAL A 31 0.25 3.49 0.65
N ALA A 32 -0.41 4.56 0.19
CA ALA A 32 -0.83 4.70 -1.20
C ALA A 32 0.35 4.77 -2.17
N HIS A 33 1.43 5.46 -1.77
CA HIS A 33 2.65 5.54 -2.57
C HIS A 33 3.33 4.18 -2.72
N ALA A 34 3.50 3.44 -1.61
CA ALA A 34 4.06 2.09 -1.62
C ALA A 34 3.23 1.16 -2.52
N ALA A 35 1.90 1.17 -2.39
CA ALA A 35 1.00 0.37 -3.21
C ALA A 35 1.11 0.69 -4.71
N LEU A 36 1.22 1.98 -5.06
CA LEU A 36 1.42 2.42 -6.43
C LEU A 36 2.75 1.92 -7.01
N ASN A 37 3.82 1.92 -6.23
CA ASN A 37 5.12 1.43 -6.68
C ASN A 37 5.11 -0.09 -6.89
N VAL A 38 4.54 -0.86 -5.95
CA VAL A 38 4.35 -2.30 -6.13
C VAL A 38 3.55 -2.59 -7.39
N LYS A 39 2.45 -1.88 -7.63
CA LYS A 39 1.67 -2.00 -8.88
C LYS A 39 2.53 -1.74 -10.11
N LYS A 40 3.35 -0.68 -10.12
CA LYS A 40 4.22 -0.34 -11.26
C LYS A 40 5.26 -1.42 -11.50
N ALA A 41 5.92 -1.91 -10.45
CA ALA A 41 6.94 -2.95 -10.52
C ALA A 41 6.36 -4.26 -11.07
N VAL A 42 5.23 -4.71 -10.52
CA VAL A 42 4.52 -5.91 -10.99
C VAL A 42 4.12 -5.76 -12.46
N LYS A 43 3.58 -4.60 -12.86
CA LYS A 43 3.19 -4.36 -14.25
C LYS A 43 4.40 -4.38 -15.19
N ALA A 44 5.53 -3.81 -14.77
CA ALA A 44 6.77 -3.81 -15.53
C ALA A 44 7.34 -5.23 -15.70
N ASP A 45 7.21 -6.09 -14.69
CA ASP A 45 7.60 -7.50 -14.79
C ASP A 45 6.68 -8.28 -15.73
N LEU A 46 5.36 -8.15 -15.55
CA LEU A 46 4.38 -8.79 -16.43
C LEU A 46 4.54 -8.38 -17.90
N ALA A 47 4.96 -7.15 -18.17
CA ALA A 47 5.24 -6.66 -19.52
C ALA A 47 6.36 -7.45 -20.23
N LYS A 48 7.29 -8.05 -19.49
CA LYS A 48 8.39 -8.89 -20.02
C LYS A 48 7.94 -10.29 -20.38
N SER A 49 6.72 -10.68 -20.01
CA SER A 49 6.24 -12.03 -20.24
C SER A 49 6.19 -12.38 -21.72
N LYS A 50 6.46 -13.64 -22.07
CA LYS A 50 6.25 -14.15 -23.44
C LYS A 50 4.76 -14.28 -23.79
N TYR A 51 3.90 -14.44 -22.78
CA TYR A 51 2.46 -14.60 -22.96
C TYR A 51 1.72 -13.26 -23.01
N TRP A 52 0.98 -13.03 -24.10
CA TRP A 52 0.30 -11.75 -24.34
C TRP A 52 -0.75 -11.39 -23.28
N TYR A 53 -1.42 -12.38 -22.71
CA TYR A 53 -2.49 -12.17 -21.74
C TYR A 53 -1.95 -11.74 -20.37
N PHE A 54 -0.75 -12.19 -19.96
CA PHE A 54 -0.07 -11.67 -18.77
C PHE A 54 0.33 -10.20 -18.97
N ARG A 55 0.91 -9.86 -20.13
CA ARG A 55 1.26 -8.47 -20.47
C ARG A 55 0.06 -7.51 -20.43
N LYS A 56 -1.13 -7.99 -20.82
CA LYS A 56 -2.36 -7.19 -20.86
C LYS A 56 -3.17 -7.22 -19.56
N THR A 57 -2.73 -7.92 -18.53
CA THR A 57 -3.51 -8.01 -17.29
C THR A 57 -3.49 -6.66 -16.54
N PRO A 58 -4.66 -6.06 -16.28
CA PRO A 58 -4.72 -4.85 -15.47
C PRO A 58 -4.43 -5.19 -14.01
N ILE A 59 -3.51 -4.42 -13.41
CA ILE A 59 -3.21 -4.44 -11.98
C ILE A 59 -3.73 -3.14 -11.37
N THR A 60 -4.53 -3.25 -10.33
CA THR A 60 -5.10 -2.15 -9.56
C THR A 60 -4.53 -2.14 -8.15
N TYR A 61 -4.68 -1.01 -7.47
CA TYR A 61 -4.54 -0.96 -6.02
C TYR A 61 -5.76 -0.26 -5.45
N GLU A 62 -6.19 -0.70 -4.27
CA GLU A 62 -7.33 -0.16 -3.55
C GLU A 62 -6.87 0.18 -2.13
N ILE A 63 -7.29 1.34 -1.63
CA ILE A 63 -7.01 1.79 -0.26
C ILE A 63 -8.29 1.68 0.55
N GLU A 64 -8.23 0.92 1.63
CA GLU A 64 -9.28 0.83 2.63
C GLU A 64 -8.82 1.51 3.92
N LYS A 65 -9.72 2.29 4.51
CA LYS A 65 -9.49 2.96 5.79
C LYS A 65 -10.45 2.41 6.82
N LYS A 66 -9.92 1.93 7.93
CA LYS A 66 -10.66 1.62 9.15
C LYS A 66 -10.08 2.46 10.29
N PHE A 67 -10.76 2.45 11.43
CA PHE A 67 -10.28 3.15 12.61
C PHE A 67 -8.87 2.64 12.99
N HIS A 68 -7.87 3.52 12.91
CA HIS A 68 -6.43 3.23 13.12
C HIS A 68 -5.77 2.24 12.15
N GLU A 69 -6.38 1.97 10.99
CA GLU A 69 -5.82 1.05 10.00
C GLU A 69 -5.96 1.64 8.60
N VAL A 70 -4.85 1.68 7.86
CA VAL A 70 -4.85 1.96 6.42
C VAL A 70 -4.28 0.74 5.72
N THR A 71 -5.11 0.12 4.89
CA THR A 71 -4.75 -1.10 4.18
C THR A 71 -4.73 -0.83 2.67
N ALA A 72 -3.65 -1.25 2.01
CA ALA A 72 -3.56 -1.22 0.56
C ALA A 72 -3.56 -2.63 -0.01
N THR A 73 -4.51 -2.89 -0.90
CA THR A 73 -4.58 -4.15 -1.64
C THR A 73 -4.10 -3.92 -3.06
N VAL A 74 -2.98 -4.53 -3.46
CA VAL A 74 -2.51 -4.55 -4.85
C VAL A 74 -2.88 -5.88 -5.48
N ALA A 75 -3.74 -5.84 -6.50
CA ALA A 75 -4.27 -7.05 -7.10
C ALA A 75 -4.60 -6.86 -8.59
N PRO A 76 -4.65 -7.95 -9.37
CA PRO A 76 -5.28 -7.95 -10.68
C PRO A 76 -6.74 -7.51 -10.59
N SER A 77 -7.22 -6.74 -11.57
CA SER A 77 -8.65 -6.42 -11.63
C SER A 77 -9.47 -7.70 -11.83
N LYS A 78 -10.62 -7.78 -11.14
CA LYS A 78 -11.53 -8.93 -11.24
C LYS A 78 -11.94 -9.19 -12.70
N GLY A 79 -12.07 -10.46 -13.07
CA GLY A 79 -12.45 -10.90 -14.42
C GLY A 79 -11.27 -11.44 -15.24
N ARG A 80 -11.48 -11.73 -16.54
CA ARG A 80 -10.41 -12.16 -17.45
C ARG A 80 -9.68 -10.92 -18.01
N PRO A 81 -8.34 -10.85 -17.98
CA PRO A 81 -7.37 -11.92 -17.73
C PRO A 81 -6.93 -12.08 -16.26
N GLY A 82 -7.42 -11.27 -15.33
CA GLY A 82 -7.09 -11.33 -13.91
C GLY A 82 -7.31 -12.71 -13.26
N SER A 83 -8.26 -13.52 -13.73
CA SER A 83 -8.45 -14.90 -13.25
C SER A 83 -7.32 -15.88 -13.64
N VAL A 84 -6.51 -15.53 -14.65
CA VAL A 84 -5.46 -16.40 -15.23
C VAL A 84 -4.06 -16.00 -14.73
N ILE A 85 -3.94 -14.81 -14.14
CA ILE A 85 -2.66 -14.21 -13.71
C ILE A 85 -1.96 -15.01 -12.61
N ASN A 86 -2.69 -15.81 -11.83
CA ASN A 86 -2.09 -16.70 -10.83
C ASN A 86 -1.07 -17.65 -11.49
N PHE A 87 -1.27 -18.05 -12.74
CA PHE A 87 -0.29 -18.86 -13.47
C PHE A 87 0.99 -18.09 -13.81
N ALA A 88 0.96 -16.77 -13.91
CA ALA A 88 2.18 -15.97 -14.10
C ALA A 88 3.13 -16.13 -12.90
N PHE A 89 2.57 -16.25 -11.69
CA PHE A 89 3.30 -16.31 -10.43
C PHE A 89 3.57 -17.74 -9.95
N PHE A 90 2.57 -18.62 -10.01
CA PHE A 90 2.65 -19.99 -9.48
C PHE A 90 2.94 -21.05 -10.54
N GLY A 91 2.84 -20.69 -11.82
CA GLY A 91 3.02 -21.62 -12.92
C GLY A 91 1.83 -22.55 -13.15
N SER A 92 1.92 -23.33 -14.22
CA SER A 92 0.95 -24.34 -14.62
C SER A 92 1.63 -25.41 -15.47
N LYS A 93 0.93 -26.52 -15.78
CA LYS A 93 1.39 -27.52 -16.75
C LYS A 93 1.64 -26.95 -18.16
N ARG A 94 1.10 -25.76 -18.48
CA ARG A 94 1.24 -25.09 -19.79
C ARG A 94 2.20 -23.89 -19.74
N GLY A 95 2.98 -23.76 -18.66
CA GLY A 95 3.94 -22.68 -18.44
C GLY A 95 3.47 -21.61 -17.43
N GLY A 96 4.30 -20.59 -17.23
CA GLY A 96 4.16 -19.58 -16.17
C GLY A 96 5.12 -19.82 -15.01
N GLY A 97 4.93 -19.12 -13.88
CA GLY A 97 5.75 -19.26 -12.67
C GLY A 97 7.08 -18.52 -12.72
N THR A 98 7.23 -17.59 -13.66
CA THR A 98 8.48 -16.85 -13.91
C THR A 98 8.44 -15.43 -13.37
N HIS A 99 7.29 -14.99 -12.86
CA HIS A 99 7.07 -13.63 -12.38
C HIS A 99 7.09 -13.61 -10.85
N LYS A 100 7.82 -12.66 -10.28
CA LYS A 100 8.16 -12.65 -8.85
C LYS A 100 7.35 -11.60 -8.09
N PHE A 101 6.03 -11.76 -8.06
CA PHE A 101 5.10 -10.78 -7.45
C PHE A 101 5.54 -10.33 -6.04
N TYR A 102 5.80 -11.30 -5.16
CA TYR A 102 6.16 -11.04 -3.76
C TYR A 102 7.52 -10.36 -3.61
N GLU A 103 8.45 -10.60 -4.54
CA GLU A 103 9.79 -9.97 -4.47
C GLU A 103 9.74 -8.48 -4.83
N TYR A 104 8.71 -8.01 -5.54
CA TYR A 104 8.53 -6.59 -5.80
C TYR A 104 7.86 -5.85 -4.63
N ALA A 105 7.19 -6.56 -3.73
CA ALA A 105 6.55 -5.96 -2.57
C ALA A 105 7.54 -5.71 -1.42
N GLN A 106 8.51 -6.60 -1.23
CA GLN A 106 9.43 -6.53 -0.09
C GLN A 106 10.26 -5.24 -0.03
N PRO A 107 10.93 -4.78 -1.13
CA PRO A 107 11.73 -3.56 -1.07
C PRO A 107 10.88 -2.30 -0.81
N GLU A 108 9.66 -2.28 -1.34
CA GLU A 108 8.71 -1.18 -1.10
C GLU A 108 8.19 -1.20 0.33
N PHE A 109 8.02 -2.38 0.93
CA PHE A 109 7.64 -2.51 2.34
C PHE A 109 8.73 -1.92 3.25
N ASP A 110 10.00 -2.24 3.00
CA ASP A 110 11.11 -1.71 3.81
C ASP A 110 11.21 -0.18 3.68
N THR A 111 11.02 0.35 2.46
CA THR A 111 10.97 1.80 2.21
C THR A 111 9.78 2.46 2.93
N MET A 112 8.61 1.82 2.88
CA MET A 112 7.41 2.30 3.56
C MET A 112 7.62 2.39 5.08
N ILE A 113 8.24 1.39 5.70
CA ILE A 113 8.54 1.38 7.14
C ILE A 113 9.52 2.50 7.50
N GLU A 114 10.51 2.79 6.66
CA GLU A 114 11.43 3.90 6.88
C GLU A 114 10.72 5.27 6.82
N GLU A 115 9.85 5.48 5.83
CA GLU A 115 9.03 6.69 5.74
C GLU A 115 8.06 6.82 6.92
N MET A 116 7.46 5.71 7.37
CA MET A 116 6.62 5.69 8.58
C MET A 116 7.40 6.05 9.84
N ARG A 117 8.66 5.60 9.96
CA ARG A 117 9.53 5.97 11.10
C ARG A 117 9.80 7.48 11.11
N LYS A 118 10.04 8.12 9.97
CA LYS A 118 10.23 9.58 9.90
C LYS A 118 8.99 10.33 10.40
N VAL A 119 7.80 9.93 9.95
CA VAL A 119 6.52 10.49 10.44
C VAL A 119 6.32 10.27 11.95
N GLY A 120 6.82 9.14 12.47
CA GLY A 120 6.80 8.83 13.90
C GLY A 120 7.79 9.62 14.74
N VAL A 121 8.94 10.02 14.17
CA VAL A 121 10.08 10.66 14.86
C VAL A 121 10.10 12.20 14.75
N GLU A 122 9.43 12.80 13.77
CA GLU A 122 9.34 14.28 13.62
C GLU A 122 8.44 14.98 14.69
N ILE A 123 8.34 14.41 15.89
CA ILE A 123 7.50 14.91 17.00
C ILE A 123 8.26 14.88 18.32
#